data_AF-A0A3A8WVY7-F1
#
_entry.id   AF-A0A3A8WVY7-F1
#
_cell.length_a   1.000
_cell.length_b   1.000
_cell.length_c   1.000
_cell.angle_alpha   90.00
_cell.angle_beta   90.00
_cell.angle_gamma   90.00
#
_symmetry.space_group_name_H-M   'P 1'
#
loop_
_entity.id
_entity.type
_entity.pdbx_description
1 polymer ?
#
loop_
_entity_poly.entity_id
_entity_poly.type
_entity_poly.pdbx_seq_one_letter_code
_entity_poly.pdbx_strand_id
1 'polypeptide(L)'
;MKNRNVNIITDAGGKLVLINDIRFKAKANAAQSIPELIRIAANPKHEANRKEKHKTDAVYGWYRYNIRFALPVYDDKMGKVTRHNIYSASMLVRHANDDRKYLYDILAIKKEMSSPLK
;
A
#
# COMPACT_ATOMS: atom_id res chain seq x y z
N MET A 1 -0.27 -2.91 -22.47
CA MET A 1 -0.53 -1.49 -22.14
C MET A 1 0.28 -1.13 -20.90
N LYS A 2 1.20 -0.17 -20.98
CA LYS A 2 1.97 0.29 -19.80
C LYS A 2 1.02 1.09 -18.89
N ASN A 3 0.81 0.64 -17.65
CA ASN A 3 0.09 1.37 -16.61
C ASN A 3 0.84 2.66 -16.30
N ARG A 4 0.49 3.77 -16.98
CA ARG A 4 1.15 5.08 -16.82
C ARG A 4 0.76 5.83 -15.54
N ASN A 5 -0.21 5.31 -14.77
CA ASN A 5 -0.84 6.03 -13.67
C ASN A 5 -0.39 5.56 -12.27
N VAL A 6 0.35 4.45 -12.19
CA VAL A 6 0.95 3.91 -10.97
C VAL A 6 2.43 3.69 -11.23
N ASN A 7 3.29 4.34 -10.46
CA ASN A 7 4.74 4.25 -10.61
C ASN A 7 5.39 3.98 -9.25
N ILE A 8 6.53 3.31 -9.23
CA ILE A 8 7.36 3.22 -8.02
C ILE A 8 8.43 4.31 -8.12
N ILE A 9 8.47 5.20 -7.13
CA ILE A 9 9.51 6.22 -6.98
C ILE A 9 10.27 6.01 -5.67
N THR A 10 11.36 6.75 -5.47
CA THR A 10 12.13 6.73 -4.23
C THR A 10 12.31 8.17 -3.74
N ASP A 11 12.06 8.42 -2.46
CA ASP A 11 12.35 9.67 -1.78
C ASP A 11 13.29 9.43 -0.58
N ALA A 12 13.49 10.42 0.28
CA ALA A 12 14.32 10.31 1.49
C ALA A 12 13.82 9.24 2.49
N GLY A 13 12.52 8.90 2.49
CA GLY A 13 11.91 7.85 3.30
C GLY A 13 11.91 6.47 2.63
N GLY A 14 12.49 6.33 1.43
CA GLY A 14 12.58 5.08 0.69
C GLY A 14 11.59 4.97 -0.48
N LYS A 15 11.31 3.72 -0.89
CA LYS A 15 10.42 3.45 -2.03
C LYS A 15 8.95 3.72 -1.68
N LEU A 16 8.22 4.31 -2.61
CA LEU A 16 6.78 4.51 -2.49
C LEU A 16 6.07 4.37 -3.84
N VAL A 17 4.80 3.99 -3.80
CA VAL A 17 3.94 3.90 -4.99
C VAL A 17 3.27 5.26 -5.25
N LEU A 18 3.66 5.92 -6.33
CA LEU A 18 3.08 7.15 -6.81
C LEU A 18 1.85 6.86 -7.68
N ILE A 19 0.69 7.33 -7.22
CA ILE A 19 -0.56 7.30 -7.99
C ILE A 19 -0.78 8.69 -8.58
N ASN A 20 -0.98 8.78 -9.90
CA ASN A 20 -1.04 10.04 -10.65
C ASN A 20 -2.42 10.35 -11.25
N ASP A 21 -3.46 9.63 -10.86
CA ASP A 21 -4.79 9.73 -11.45
C ASP A 21 -5.90 9.81 -10.40
N ILE A 22 -6.75 10.84 -10.53
CA ILE A 22 -7.87 11.14 -9.62
C ILE A 22 -8.88 9.98 -9.52
N ARG A 23 -8.97 9.14 -10.56
CA ARG A 23 -9.90 7.99 -10.59
C ARG A 23 -9.57 6.97 -9.50
N PHE A 24 -8.35 6.97 -8.97
CA PHE A 24 -7.92 6.12 -7.86
C PHE A 24 -8.57 6.45 -6.51
N LYS A 25 -9.42 7.49 -6.44
CA LYS A 25 -10.34 7.70 -5.30
C LYS A 25 -11.34 6.55 -5.14
N ALA A 26 -11.68 5.83 -6.21
CA ALA A 26 -12.54 4.65 -6.16
C ALA A 26 -11.76 3.38 -5.81
N LYS A 27 -12.36 2.49 -4.99
CA LYS A 27 -11.73 1.23 -4.55
C LYS A 27 -11.23 0.36 -5.71
N ALA A 28 -12.02 0.21 -6.78
CA ALA A 28 -11.67 -0.60 -7.95
C ALA A 28 -10.41 -0.09 -8.67
N ASN A 29 -10.22 1.23 -8.70
CA ASN A 29 -9.03 1.83 -9.31
C ASN A 29 -7.83 1.75 -8.37
N ALA A 30 -8.02 2.00 -7.07
CA ALA A 30 -6.97 1.82 -6.07
C ALA A 30 -6.38 0.40 -6.06
N ALA A 31 -7.21 -0.62 -6.27
CA ALA A 31 -6.77 -2.02 -6.33
C ALA A 31 -5.71 -2.28 -7.42
N GLN A 32 -5.69 -1.48 -8.50
CA GLN A 32 -4.69 -1.60 -9.57
C GLN A 32 -3.26 -1.27 -9.10
N SER A 33 -3.11 -0.61 -7.95
CA SER A 33 -1.79 -0.28 -7.36
C SER A 33 -1.22 -1.38 -6.43
N ILE A 34 -2.03 -2.39 -6.10
CA ILE A 34 -1.63 -3.45 -5.17
C ILE A 34 -0.37 -4.21 -5.62
N PRO A 35 -0.19 -4.58 -6.91
CA PRO A 35 1.03 -5.27 -7.35
C PRO A 35 2.30 -4.46 -7.07
N GLU A 36 2.27 -3.15 -7.27
CA GLU A 36 3.39 -2.25 -6.98
C GLU A 36 3.62 -2.10 -5.48
N LEU A 37 2.55 -2.08 -4.66
CA LEU A 37 2.67 -2.05 -3.20
C LEU A 37 3.34 -3.33 -2.67
N ILE A 38 2.98 -4.49 -3.21
CA ILE A 38 3.62 -5.78 -2.87
C ILE A 38 5.12 -5.73 -3.23
N ARG A 39 5.48 -5.13 -4.36
CA ARG A 39 6.87 -5.04 -4.82
C ARG A 39 7.77 -4.14 -3.97
N ILE A 40 7.19 -3.19 -3.22
CA ILE A 40 7.93 -2.32 -2.30
C ILE A 40 7.79 -2.72 -0.83
N ALA A 41 7.00 -3.75 -0.53
CA ALA A 41 6.75 -4.20 0.83
C ALA A 41 8.06 -4.54 1.54
N ALA A 42 8.31 -3.89 2.68
CA ALA A 42 9.58 -3.97 3.40
C ALA A 42 9.38 -4.28 4.88
N ASN A 43 10.47 -4.61 5.58
CA ASN A 43 10.50 -4.84 7.03
C ASN A 43 9.47 -5.87 7.53
N PRO A 44 9.53 -7.13 7.06
CA PRO A 44 8.61 -8.17 7.49
C PRO A 44 8.67 -8.36 9.01
N LYS A 45 7.49 -8.37 9.65
CA LYS A 45 7.33 -8.76 11.05
C LYS A 45 6.36 -9.93 11.13
N HIS A 46 6.80 -11.03 11.73
CA HIS A 46 5.98 -12.22 11.93
C HIS A 46 5.30 -12.20 13.30
N GLU A 47 4.05 -12.65 13.32
CA GLU A 47 3.26 -12.88 14.53
C GLU A 47 2.54 -14.22 14.40
N ALA A 48 2.73 -15.13 15.37
CA ALA A 48 1.98 -16.38 15.42
C ALA A 48 0.47 -16.12 15.54
N ASN A 49 -0.36 -16.94 14.89
CA ASN A 49 -1.80 -16.83 15.06
C ASN A 49 -2.22 -17.25 16.47
N ARG A 50 -2.92 -16.35 17.18
CA ARG A 50 -3.44 -16.58 18.53
C ARG A 50 -4.95 -16.77 18.57
N LYS A 51 -5.64 -16.67 17.42
CA LYS A 51 -7.10 -16.74 17.35
C LYS A 51 -7.55 -18.05 16.71
N GLU A 52 -8.46 -18.75 17.39
CA GLU A 52 -8.97 -20.03 16.89
C GLU A 52 -9.66 -19.92 15.53
N LYS A 53 -10.35 -18.81 15.28
CA LYS A 53 -11.08 -18.56 14.03
C LYS A 53 -10.21 -18.50 12.77
N HIS A 54 -8.88 -18.45 12.90
CA HIS A 54 -7.94 -18.45 11.77
C HIS A 54 -6.98 -19.65 11.78
N LYS A 55 -7.37 -20.74 12.46
CA LYS A 55 -6.58 -21.99 12.57
C LYS A 55 -6.25 -22.64 11.23
N THR A 56 -7.00 -22.37 10.17
CA THR A 56 -6.78 -22.86 8.79
C THR A 56 -6.25 -21.76 7.88
N ASP A 57 -6.75 -20.54 8.03
CA ASP A 57 -6.45 -19.43 7.12
C ASP A 57 -5.12 -18.73 7.38
N ALA A 58 -4.61 -18.81 8.61
CA ALA A 58 -3.35 -18.21 9.03
C ALA A 58 -2.57 -19.18 9.93
N VAL A 59 -2.48 -20.45 9.51
CA VAL A 59 -1.85 -21.54 10.29
C VAL A 59 -0.44 -21.18 10.70
N TYR A 60 0.33 -20.65 9.75
CA TYR A 60 1.71 -20.23 9.98
C TYR A 60 1.80 -18.79 10.49
N GLY A 61 0.67 -18.18 10.86
CA GLY A 61 0.58 -16.85 11.42
C GLY A 61 0.44 -15.74 10.37
N TRP A 62 0.88 -14.56 10.79
CA TRP A 62 0.66 -13.29 10.12
C TRP A 62 1.98 -12.60 9.87
N TYR A 63 2.09 -11.95 8.72
CA TYR A 63 3.21 -11.10 8.35
C TYR A 63 2.71 -9.67 8.17
N ARG A 64 3.43 -8.72 8.75
CA ARG A 64 3.22 -7.29 8.52
C ARG A 64 4.39 -6.75 7.71
N TYR A 65 4.08 -5.98 6.67
CA TYR A 65 5.07 -5.27 5.86
C TYR A 65 4.75 -3.78 5.85
N ASN A 66 5.79 -2.96 5.92
CA ASN A 66 5.64 -1.53 5.75
C ASN A 66 5.55 -1.21 4.26
N ILE A 67 4.58 -0.37 3.89
CA ILE A 67 4.41 0.16 2.52
C ILE A 67 4.21 1.67 2.59
N ARG A 68 4.53 2.36 1.49
CA ARG A 68 4.27 3.80 1.32
C ARG A 68 3.64 4.07 -0.04
N PHE A 69 2.71 5.01 -0.10
CA PHE A 69 2.10 5.43 -1.35
C PHE A 69 1.75 6.91 -1.33
N ALA A 70 1.67 7.52 -2.51
CA ALA A 70 1.39 8.93 -2.68
C ALA A 70 0.15 9.13 -3.55
N LEU A 71 -0.79 9.94 -3.06
CA LEU A 71 -2.02 10.29 -3.77
C LEU A 71 -1.95 11.73 -4.29
N PRO A 72 -2.42 12.00 -5.53
CA PRO A 72 -2.40 13.34 -6.09
C PRO A 72 -3.48 14.20 -5.45
N VAL A 73 -3.14 15.45 -5.15
CA VAL A 73 -4.06 16.52 -4.74
C VAL A 73 -4.23 17.44 -5.94
N TYR A 74 -5.46 17.73 -6.32
CA TYR A 74 -5.79 18.56 -7.47
C TYR A 74 -6.21 19.95 -7.01
N ASP A 75 -5.91 20.96 -7.83
CA ASP A 75 -6.55 22.28 -7.71
C ASP A 75 -7.96 22.20 -8.29
N ASP A 76 -8.97 22.55 -7.50
CA ASP A 76 -10.38 22.49 -7.88
C ASP A 76 -10.73 23.44 -9.04
N LYS A 77 -9.91 24.47 -9.34
CA LYS A 77 -10.12 25.43 -10.42
C LYS A 77 -9.46 25.05 -11.73
N MET A 78 -8.28 24.42 -11.69
CA MET A 78 -7.47 24.14 -12.89
C MET A 78 -7.40 22.66 -13.27
N GLY A 79 -7.86 21.75 -12.39
CA GLY A 79 -7.77 20.30 -12.63
C GLY A 79 -6.33 19.76 -12.69
N LYS A 80 -5.34 20.57 -12.28
CA LYS A 80 -3.91 20.20 -12.26
C LYS A 80 -3.54 19.61 -10.91
N VAL A 81 -2.62 18.64 -10.92
CA VAL A 81 -2.01 18.11 -9.68
C VAL A 81 -1.16 19.23 -9.07
N THR A 82 -1.44 19.59 -7.82
CA THR A 82 -0.72 20.62 -7.06
C THR A 82 0.37 20.05 -6.17
N ARG A 83 0.15 18.83 -5.68
CA ARG A 83 1.09 18.08 -4.84
C ARG A 83 0.68 16.62 -4.74
N HIS A 84 1.54 15.81 -4.14
CA HIS A 84 1.16 14.47 -3.67
C HIS A 84 1.22 14.37 -2.15
N ASN A 85 0.14 13.88 -1.54
CA ASN A 85 0.14 13.51 -0.13
C ASN A 85 0.73 12.10 0.00
N ILE A 86 1.77 11.95 0.81
CA ILE A 86 2.39 10.64 1.09
C ILE A 86 1.72 10.01 2.31
N TYR A 87 1.51 8.70 2.23
CA TYR A 87 0.95 7.86 3.28
C TYR A 87 1.85 6.67 3.53
N SER A 88 2.07 6.39 4.81
CA SER A 88 2.61 5.12 5.29
C SER A 88 1.44 4.19 5.65
N ALA A 89 1.62 2.88 5.45
CA ALA A 89 0.64 1.87 5.85
C ALA A 89 1.32 0.53 6.17
N SER A 90 0.56 -0.38 6.79
CA SER A 90 0.98 -1.74 7.11
C SER A 90 0.18 -2.74 6.30
N MET A 91 0.84 -3.45 5.40
CA MET A 91 0.26 -4.57 4.66
C MET A 91 0.23 -5.81 5.56
N LEU A 92 -0.96 -6.33 5.85
CA LEU A 92 -1.17 -7.54 6.62
C LEU A 92 -1.35 -8.73 5.66
N VAL A 93 -0.53 -9.75 5.83
CA VAL A 93 -0.48 -10.93 4.99
C VAL A 93 -0.66 -12.18 5.86
N ARG A 94 -1.61 -13.04 5.52
CA ARG A 94 -1.78 -14.35 6.18
C ARG A 94 -0.91 -15.40 5.50
N HIS A 95 -0.41 -16.36 6.27
CA HIS A 95 0.31 -17.53 5.76
C HIS A 95 -0.54 -18.78 6.04
N ALA A 96 -1.19 -19.27 4.98
CA ALA A 96 -2.23 -20.28 5.06
C ALA A 96 -1.65 -21.71 5.04
N ASN A 97 -2.51 -22.71 5.25
CA ASN A 97 -2.13 -24.13 5.34
C ASN A 97 -1.52 -24.72 4.06
N ASP A 98 -1.68 -24.05 2.92
CA ASP A 98 -1.09 -24.40 1.63
C ASP A 98 0.34 -23.87 1.46
N ASP A 99 0.93 -23.35 2.54
CA ASP A 99 2.24 -22.69 2.59
C ASP A 99 2.32 -21.40 1.74
N ARG A 100 1.18 -20.86 1.30
CA ARG A 100 1.12 -19.63 0.52
C ARG A 100 0.77 -18.42 1.38
N LYS A 101 1.22 -17.26 0.90
CA LYS A 101 0.98 -15.96 1.51
C LYS A 101 -0.09 -15.20 0.74
N TYR A 102 -1.07 -14.66 1.46
CA TYR A 102 -2.19 -13.93 0.88
C TYR A 102 -2.33 -12.56 1.54
N LEU A 103 -2.44 -11.51 0.72
CA LEU A 103 -2.82 -10.18 1.22
C LEU A 103 -4.17 -10.27 1.90
N TYR A 104 -4.21 -9.94 3.19
CA TYR A 104 -5.42 -9.96 4.00
C TYR A 104 -6.02 -8.57 4.11
N ASP A 105 -5.21 -7.57 4.48
CA ASP A 105 -5.67 -6.19 4.65
C ASP A 105 -4.53 -5.17 4.50
N ILE A 106 -4.88 -3.90 4.28
CA ILE A 106 -3.98 -2.75 4.38
C ILE A 106 -4.47 -1.87 5.53
N LEU A 107 -3.66 -1.82 6.58
CA LEU A 107 -4.03 -1.27 7.87
C LEU A 107 -3.15 -0.08 8.24
N ALA A 108 -3.52 0.61 9.33
CA ALA A 108 -2.70 1.64 9.97
C ALA A 108 -2.22 2.73 8.99
N ILE A 109 -3.07 3.10 8.03
CA ILE A 109 -2.79 4.14 7.05
C ILE A 109 -2.65 5.48 7.78
N LYS A 110 -1.50 6.14 7.63
CA LYS A 110 -1.20 7.44 8.23
C LYS A 110 -0.56 8.35 7.18
N LYS A 111 -1.08 9.57 7.06
CA LYS A 111 -0.47 10.61 6.24
C LYS A 111 0.86 11.03 6.87
N GLU A 112 1.92 11.11 6.07
CA GLU A 112 3.22 11.62 6.52
C GLU A 112 3.19 13.16 6.54
N MET A 113 3.82 13.75 7.55
CA MET A 113 3.96 15.22 7.69
C MET A 113 5.20 15.77 6.99
N SER A 114 5.68 15.10 5.94
CA SER A 114 6.79 15.59 5.12
C SER A 114 6.30 16.64 4.12
N SER A 115 7.20 17.56 3.74
CA SER A 115 6.95 18.54 2.70
C SER A 115 6.48 17.83 1.43
N PRO A 116 5.40 18.31 0.77
CA PRO A 116 4.87 17.66 -0.42
C PRO A 116 5.94 17.47 -1.49
N LEU A 117 5.95 16.32 -2.17
CA LEU A 117 6.72 16.15 -3.40
C LEU A 117 6.22 17.21 -4.40
N LYS A 118 7.15 18.05 -4.86
CA LYS A 118 6.90 19.05 -5.91
C LYS A 118 6.94 18.38 -7.28
#